data_AF-Q8L6N5-F1
#
_entry.id   AF-Q8L6N5-F1
#
_cell.length_a   1.000
_cell.length_b   1.000
_cell.length_c   1.000
_cell.angle_alpha   90.00
_cell.angle_beta   90.00
_cell.angle_gamma   90.00
#
_symmetry.space_group_name_H-M   'P 1'
#
loop_
_entity.id
_entity.type
_entity.pdbx_description
1 polymer ?
#
loop_
_entity_poly.entity_id
_entity_poly.type
_entity_poly.pdbx_seq_one_letter_code
_entity_poly.pdbx_strand_id
1 'polypeptide(L)' 'LRWFNQLGPRINRKAFSDEEEERLLSAHRVYGNKWAMISRLFPGR' A
#
# COMPACT_ATOMS: atom_id res chain seq x y z
N LEU A 1 -3.75 5.73 -19.80
CA LEU A 1 -4.82 4.95 -19.13
C LEU A 1 -4.39 4.64 -17.69
N ARG A 2 -4.48 5.62 -16.77
CA ARG A 2 -4.10 5.44 -15.34
C ARG A 2 -5.26 4.95 -14.45
N TRP A 3 -6.46 4.83 -15.02
CA TRP A 3 -7.69 4.54 -14.28
C TRP A 3 -8.03 3.04 -14.21
N PHE A 4 -7.45 2.22 -15.09
CA PHE A 4 -7.79 0.78 -15.14
C PHE A 4 -7.20 -0.03 -13.98
N ASN A 5 -6.17 0.49 -13.28
CA ASN A 5 -5.58 -0.18 -12.11
C ASN A 5 -6.29 0.17 -10.79
N GLN A 6 -7.36 0.98 -10.78
CA GLN A 6 -8.09 1.34 -9.54
C GLN A 6 -9.36 0.50 -9.32
N LEU A 7 -9.71 -0.39 -10.25
CA LEU A 7 -11.00 -1.07 -10.28
C LEU A 7 -10.87 -2.59 -10.44
N GLY A 8 -9.73 -3.18 -10.07
CA GLY A 8 -9.67 -4.62 -9.89
C GLY A 8 -10.58 -5.02 -8.71
N PRO A 9 -11.51 -5.98 -8.84
CA PRO A 9 -12.34 -6.45 -7.72
C PRO A 9 -11.54 -7.08 -6.58
N ARG A 10 -10.22 -7.23 -6.76
CA ARG A 10 -9.25 -7.74 -5.79
C ARG A 10 -8.53 -6.66 -4.98
N ILE A 11 -8.70 -5.37 -5.30
CA ILE A 11 -8.08 -4.29 -4.54
C ILE A 11 -8.88 -4.13 -3.25
N ASN A 12 -8.22 -4.39 -2.13
CA ASN A 12 -8.85 -4.26 -0.83
C ASN A 12 -9.09 -2.76 -0.52
N ARG A 13 -10.35 -2.33 -0.61
CA ARG A 13 -10.79 -0.94 -0.32
C ARG A 13 -11.04 -0.67 1.15
N LYS A 14 -10.77 -1.63 2.04
CA LYS A 14 -10.96 -1.44 3.48
C LYS A 14 -9.96 -0.40 4.01
N ALA A 15 -10.22 0.20 5.16
CA ALA A 15 -9.19 0.97 5.86
C ALA A 15 -7.95 0.08 6.11
N PHE A 16 -6.76 0.68 6.22
CA PHE A 16 -5.61 -0.07 6.70
C PHE A 16 -5.92 -0.62 8.10
N SER A 17 -5.53 -1.87 8.39
CA SER A 17 -5.55 -2.32 9.79
C SER A 17 -4.41 -1.65 10.56
N ASP A 18 -4.53 -1.60 11.89
CA ASP A 18 -3.48 -1.03 12.75
C ASP A 18 -2.10 -1.66 12.49
N GLU A 19 -2.07 -2.97 12.20
CA GLU A 19 -0.86 -3.71 11.81
C GLU A 19 -0.30 -3.27 10.46
N GLU A 20 -1.16 -2.98 9.49
CA GLU A 20 -0.74 -2.47 8.19
C GLU A 20 -0.23 -1.03 8.32
N GLU A 21 -0.86 -0.19 9.16
CA GLU A 21 -0.40 1.17 9.45
C GLU A 21 0.98 1.16 10.13
N GLU A 22 1.20 0.28 11.11
CA GLU A 22 2.50 0.16 11.77
C GLU A 22 3.59 -0.27 10.78
N ARG A 23 3.29 -1.24 9.89
CA ARG A 23 4.20 -1.61 8.80
C ARG A 23 4.44 -0.47 7.83
N LEU A 24 3.42 0.33 7.52
CA LEU A 24 3.52 1.46 6.60
C LEU A 24 4.46 2.53 7.16
N LEU A 25 4.28 2.87 8.45
CA LEU A 25 5.12 3.82 9.18
C LEU A 25 6.56 3.30 9.32
N SER A 26 6.74 2.02 9.65
CA SER A 26 8.07 1.40 9.73
C SER A 26 8.77 1.41 8.37
N ALA A 27 8.07 1.03 7.30
CA ALA A 27 8.60 1.06 5.95
C ALA A 27 8.91 2.49 5.48
N HIS A 28 8.08 3.48 5.82
CA HIS A 28 8.35 4.88 5.52
C HIS A 28 9.59 5.40 6.26
N ARG A 29 9.82 5.00 7.51
CA ARG A 29 11.05 5.32 8.24
C ARG A 29 12.30 4.74 7.58
N VAL A 30 12.22 3.54 7.01
CA VAL A 30 13.36 2.87 6.36
C VAL A 30 13.59 3.37 4.94
N TYR A 31 12.53 3.53 4.14
CA TYR A 31 12.61 3.80 2.71
C TYR A 31 12.30 5.25 2.32
N GLY A 32 11.78 6.06 3.25
CA GLY A 32 11.36 7.44 3.01
C GLY A 32 10.21 7.52 2.00
N ASN A 33 10.26 8.51 1.11
CA ASN A 33 9.22 8.75 0.09
C ASN A 33 9.27 7.77 -1.11
N LYS A 34 9.89 6.60 -0.95
CA LYS A 34 9.93 5.55 -1.98
C LYS A 34 8.64 4.71 -1.96
N TRP A 35 7.51 5.36 -2.21
CA TRP A 35 6.19 4.74 -2.15
C TRP A 35 6.04 3.50 -3.05
N ALA A 36 6.64 3.50 -4.24
CA ALA A 36 6.64 2.33 -5.12
C ALA A 36 7.30 1.09 -4.49
N MET A 37 8.26 1.27 -3.59
CA MET A 37 8.89 0.17 -2.84
C MET A 37 8.04 -0.24 -1.64
N ILE A 38 7.47 0.74 -0.94
CA ILE A 38 6.59 0.50 0.22
C ILE A 38 5.33 -0.25 -0.21
N SER A 39 4.67 0.14 -1.30
CA SER A 39 3.47 -0.53 -1.81
C SER A 39 3.70 -2.01 -2.16
N ARG A 40 4.92 -2.41 -2.54
CA ARG A 40 5.26 -3.82 -2.80
C ARG A 40 5.20 -4.69 -1.53
N LEU A 41 5.29 -4.08 -0.35
CA LEU A 41 5.17 -4.77 0.93
C LEU A 41 3.71 -5.08 1.30
N PHE A 42 2.75 -4.51 0.57
CA PHE A 42 1.30 -4.68 0.80
C PHE A 42 0.66 -5.40 -0.39
N PRO A 43 0.85 -6.73 -0.54
CA PRO A 43 0.24 -7.48 -1.63
C PRO A 43 -1.28 -7.44 -1.54
N GLY A 44 -1.96 -6.99 -2.61
CA GLY A 44 -3.43 -6.87 -2.66
C GLY A 44 -3.98 -5.47 -2.32
N ARG A 45 -3.09 -4.49 -2.13
CA ARG A 45 -3.38 -3.06 -2.05
C ARG A 45 -2.92 -2.33 -3.31
#